data_AF-A0A382WHQ2-F1
#
_entry.id   AF-A0A382WHQ2-F1
#
_cell.length_a   1.000
_cell.length_b   1.000
_cell.length_c   1.000
_cell.angle_alpha   90.00
_cell.angle_beta   90.00
_cell.angle_gamma   90.00
#
_symmetry.space_group_name_H-M   'P 1'
#
loop_
_entity.id
_entity.type
_entity.pdbx_description
1 polymer ?
#
loop_
_entity_poly.entity_id
_entity_poly.type
_entity_poly.pdbx_seq_one_letter_code
_entity_poly.pdbx_strand_id
1 'polypeptide(L)'
;MKLLNIIIGILLCLVITGCSRSKTSNASNVSAPTSISGKTIKFTVSSGAGGFAASGTWNLVVSSTGNRYEVIGDYVNVVNSAGTFMYSPDGNKATVAMDDSVIGKGNFYLTFTSATAGTYTADAEQSFSAYQSGSFTEIDTTADDDDDTTTTTRTYYDLNGITFGNNTFVAVGERG
;
A
#
# COMPACT_ATOMS: atom_id res chain seq x y z
N MET A 1 -71.25 -23.21 -29.73
CA MET A 1 -70.92 -22.83 -28.34
C MET A 1 -69.90 -21.70 -28.43
N LYS A 2 -70.40 -20.47 -28.50
CA LYS A 2 -70.28 -19.43 -27.46
C LYS A 2 -68.83 -18.98 -27.23
N LEU A 3 -68.57 -17.77 -27.73
CA LEU A 3 -67.44 -16.90 -27.47
C LEU A 3 -67.12 -16.82 -25.97
N LEU A 4 -65.84 -16.74 -25.64
CA LEU A 4 -65.39 -16.05 -24.43
C LEU A 4 -64.21 -15.14 -24.77
N ASN A 5 -64.55 -13.87 -25.01
CA ASN A 5 -63.65 -12.72 -24.92
C ASN A 5 -63.14 -12.58 -23.47
N ILE A 6 -61.90 -12.11 -23.30
CA ILE A 6 -61.52 -10.94 -22.47
C ILE A 6 -59.99 -10.83 -22.54
N ILE A 7 -59.48 -10.01 -23.47
CA ILE A 7 -58.17 -9.36 -23.34
C ILE A 7 -58.43 -7.86 -23.49
N ILE A 8 -58.71 -7.22 -22.36
CA ILE A 8 -58.62 -5.76 -22.18
C ILE A 8 -58.12 -5.57 -20.76
N GLY A 9 -56.93 -4.98 -20.65
CA GLY A 9 -56.24 -4.70 -19.40
C GLY A 9 -55.19 -3.65 -19.69
N ILE A 10 -55.67 -2.41 -19.77
CA ILE A 10 -55.02 -1.23 -20.28
C ILE A 10 -53.79 -0.83 -19.43
N LEU A 11 -52.79 -0.33 -20.14
CA LEU A 11 -51.62 0.40 -19.66
C LEU A 11 -52.01 1.48 -18.63
N LEU A 12 -51.57 1.33 -17.38
CA LEU A 12 -51.59 2.41 -16.40
C LEU A 12 -50.18 2.56 -15.80
N CYS A 13 -49.54 3.68 -16.14
CA CYS A 13 -48.30 4.15 -15.54
C CYS A 13 -48.37 4.08 -14.01
N LEU A 14 -47.39 3.44 -13.39
CA LEU A 14 -47.09 3.64 -11.98
C LEU A 14 -45.80 4.46 -11.87
N VAL A 15 -45.96 5.78 -11.94
CA VAL A 15 -45.13 6.72 -11.16
C VAL A 15 -45.69 6.53 -9.74
N ILE A 16 -44.94 6.26 -8.68
CA ILE A 16 -43.89 7.03 -8.01
C ILE A 16 -43.37 6.14 -6.88
N THR A 17 -42.05 6.05 -6.71
CA THR A 17 -41.34 6.25 -5.43
C THR A 17 -39.86 6.23 -5.76
N GLY A 18 -39.31 7.42 -5.98
CA GLY A 18 -37.88 7.63 -5.91
C GLY A 18 -37.43 7.33 -4.49
N CYS A 19 -36.96 6.11 -4.24
CA CYS A 19 -36.03 5.90 -3.15
C CYS A 19 -34.74 6.60 -3.56
N SER A 20 -34.62 7.89 -3.22
CA SER A 20 -33.31 8.48 -2.95
C SER A 20 -32.74 7.71 -1.78
N ARG A 21 -32.12 6.55 -2.06
CA ARG A 21 -31.28 5.88 -1.08
C ARG A 21 -30.13 6.84 -0.87
N SER A 22 -30.20 7.59 0.23
CA SER A 22 -29.09 8.37 0.74
C SER A 22 -27.89 7.44 0.77
N LYS A 23 -26.97 7.64 -0.17
CA LYS A 23 -25.64 7.08 -0.04
C LYS A 23 -24.98 7.86 1.08
N THR A 24 -25.22 7.45 2.31
CA THR A 24 -24.26 7.71 3.39
C THR A 24 -23.11 6.74 3.15
N SER A 25 -22.35 6.96 2.07
CA SER A 25 -21.07 6.30 1.89
C SER A 25 -20.05 7.11 2.69
N ASN A 26 -19.96 6.82 3.98
CA ASN A 26 -18.65 6.85 4.63
C ASN A 26 -17.89 5.57 4.25
N ALA A 27 -17.96 5.18 2.98
CA ALA A 27 -16.98 4.27 2.41
C ALA A 27 -15.70 5.10 2.42
N SER A 28 -14.71 4.68 3.20
CA SER A 28 -13.37 5.22 3.10
C SER A 28 -13.02 5.26 1.61
N ASN A 29 -12.81 6.44 1.03
CA ASN A 29 -12.53 6.63 -0.40
C ASN A 29 -11.13 6.10 -0.79
N VAL A 30 -10.63 5.12 -0.05
CA VAL A 30 -9.33 4.51 -0.23
C VAL A 30 -9.43 3.58 -1.42
N SER A 31 -8.68 3.92 -2.45
CA SER A 31 -8.46 3.08 -3.61
C SER A 31 -7.04 2.55 -3.56
N ALA A 32 -6.85 1.32 -4.00
CA ALA A 32 -5.53 0.82 -4.34
C ALA A 32 -4.92 1.73 -5.43
N PRO A 33 -3.61 2.03 -5.38
CA PRO A 33 -2.92 2.75 -6.44
C PRO A 33 -3.09 2.04 -7.78
N THR A 34 -3.07 2.79 -8.88
CA THR A 34 -3.15 2.22 -10.23
C THR A 34 -1.88 1.48 -10.65
N SER A 35 -0.75 1.75 -10.00
CA SER A 35 0.52 1.05 -10.17
C SER A 35 1.37 1.14 -8.90
N ILE A 36 2.27 0.16 -8.75
CA ILE A 36 3.33 0.17 -7.72
C ILE A 36 4.75 0.30 -8.31
N SER A 37 4.88 0.48 -9.63
CA SER A 37 6.19 0.64 -10.28
C SER A 37 6.97 1.83 -9.72
N GLY A 38 8.27 1.63 -9.45
CA GLY A 38 9.16 2.65 -8.90
C GLY A 38 9.02 2.89 -7.39
N LYS A 39 8.10 2.19 -6.71
CA LYS A 39 7.89 2.34 -5.27
C LYS A 39 8.80 1.40 -4.48
N THR A 40 9.11 1.83 -3.25
CA THR A 40 9.61 0.92 -2.21
C THR A 40 8.53 0.74 -1.16
N ILE A 41 8.20 -0.50 -0.83
CA ILE A 41 7.12 -0.83 0.11
C ILE A 41 7.68 -1.69 1.24
N LYS A 42 7.59 -1.22 2.47
CA LYS A 42 7.96 -2.00 3.65
C LYS A 42 6.80 -2.90 4.06
N PHE A 43 7.09 -4.17 4.25
CA PHE A 43 6.18 -5.16 4.81
C PHE A 43 6.63 -5.55 6.21
N THR A 44 5.67 -5.70 7.11
CA THR A 44 5.87 -6.19 8.47
C THR A 44 5.08 -7.47 8.66
N VAL A 45 5.77 -8.57 8.92
CA VAL A 45 5.18 -9.90 9.07
C VAL A 45 4.61 -10.05 10.47
N SER A 46 3.31 -10.33 10.56
CA SER A 46 2.61 -10.65 11.83
C SER A 46 2.47 -12.14 12.07
N SER A 47 2.38 -12.94 11.00
CA SER A 47 2.33 -14.40 11.05
C SER A 47 2.69 -15.00 9.70
N GLY A 48 3.33 -16.17 9.69
CA GLY A 48 3.62 -16.91 8.46
C GLY A 48 4.05 -18.35 8.70
N ALA A 49 3.92 -19.17 7.65
CA ALA A 49 4.23 -20.60 7.65
C ALA A 49 4.53 -21.10 6.22
N GLY A 50 5.03 -22.34 6.12
CA GLY A 50 5.11 -23.08 4.85
C GLY A 50 6.14 -22.51 3.85
N GLY A 51 7.26 -21.98 4.34
CA GLY A 51 8.33 -21.39 3.51
C GLY A 51 8.40 -19.86 3.62
N PHE A 52 7.32 -19.22 4.08
CA PHE A 52 7.34 -17.83 4.49
C PHE A 52 7.95 -17.66 5.89
N ALA A 53 8.55 -16.50 6.13
CA ALA A 53 8.98 -16.08 7.46
C ALA A 53 7.78 -15.98 8.41
N ALA A 54 7.97 -16.39 9.67
CA ALA A 54 6.93 -16.31 10.71
C ALA A 54 6.77 -14.90 11.32
N SER A 55 7.82 -14.08 11.23
CA SER A 55 7.88 -12.69 11.70
C SER A 55 9.01 -11.94 10.97
N GLY A 56 9.16 -10.63 11.22
CA GLY A 56 10.23 -9.81 10.64
C GLY A 56 9.73 -8.70 9.74
N THR A 57 10.66 -8.03 9.08
CA THR A 57 10.37 -6.95 8.11
C THR A 57 11.15 -7.13 6.83
N TRP A 58 10.60 -6.65 5.73
CA TRP A 58 11.29 -6.66 4.44
C TRP A 58 10.78 -5.53 3.55
N ASN A 59 11.64 -5.06 2.65
CA ASN A 59 11.31 -4.03 1.68
C ASN A 59 11.17 -4.66 0.29
N LEU A 60 10.02 -4.41 -0.36
CA LEU A 60 9.83 -4.66 -1.78
C LEU A 60 10.27 -3.42 -2.57
N VAL A 61 11.33 -3.54 -3.35
CA VAL A 61 11.81 -2.50 -4.24
C VAL A 61 11.34 -2.82 -5.65
N VAL A 62 10.41 -2.01 -6.18
CA VAL A 62 9.77 -2.26 -7.48
C VAL A 62 10.44 -1.43 -8.57
N SER A 63 10.83 -2.07 -9.67
CA SER A 63 11.39 -1.37 -10.83
C SER A 63 10.42 -0.34 -11.42
N SER A 64 10.96 0.79 -11.90
CA SER A 64 10.19 1.85 -12.58
C SER A 64 9.95 1.57 -14.07
N THR A 65 10.74 0.70 -14.70
CA THR A 65 10.73 0.50 -16.17
C THR A 65 10.46 -0.94 -16.61
N GLY A 66 9.95 -1.78 -15.71
CA GLY A 66 9.67 -3.18 -16.03
C GLY A 66 8.94 -3.92 -14.92
N ASN A 67 8.82 -5.23 -15.10
CA ASN A 67 8.10 -6.13 -14.20
C ASN A 67 9.00 -6.75 -13.12
N ARG A 68 10.14 -6.14 -12.79
CA ARG A 68 11.12 -6.69 -11.85
C ARG A 68 10.96 -6.09 -10.46
N TYR A 69 11.29 -6.87 -9.44
CA TYR A 69 11.45 -6.39 -8.08
C TYR A 69 12.66 -7.03 -7.39
N GLU A 70 13.07 -6.40 -6.29
CA GLU A 70 14.00 -6.95 -5.31
C GLU A 70 13.35 -6.95 -3.93
N VAL A 71 13.59 -8.00 -3.16
CA VAL A 71 13.25 -8.10 -1.74
C VAL A 71 14.53 -7.89 -0.95
N ILE A 72 14.51 -6.88 -0.09
CA ILE A 72 15.55 -6.64 0.92
C ILE A 72 15.00 -7.12 2.25
N GLY A 73 15.49 -8.27 2.71
CA GLY A 73 15.10 -8.88 3.98
C GLY A 73 15.80 -8.24 5.18
N ASP A 74 15.40 -8.68 6.37
CA ASP A 74 16.01 -8.24 7.64
C ASP A 74 17.30 -9.01 8.00
N TYR A 75 17.73 -9.96 7.16
CA TYR A 75 18.88 -10.86 7.39
C TYR A 75 18.75 -11.74 8.65
N VAL A 76 17.54 -11.85 9.22
CA VAL A 76 17.27 -12.68 10.39
C VAL A 76 16.20 -13.71 10.05
N ASN A 77 15.01 -13.25 9.67
CA ASN A 77 13.86 -14.09 9.37
C ASN A 77 13.48 -14.06 7.89
N VAL A 78 13.78 -12.95 7.21
CA VAL A 78 13.49 -12.75 5.79
C VAL A 78 14.83 -12.62 5.05
N VAL A 79 15.00 -13.47 4.04
CA VAL A 79 16.18 -13.46 3.17
C VAL A 79 15.97 -12.53 1.98
N ASN A 80 17.07 -12.02 1.41
CA ASN A 80 16.98 -11.29 0.15
C ASN A 80 16.56 -12.23 -0.98
N SER A 81 15.76 -11.70 -1.89
CA SER A 81 15.34 -12.39 -3.11
C SER A 81 15.06 -11.38 -4.22
N ALA A 82 14.82 -11.85 -5.43
CA ALA A 82 14.38 -11.02 -6.53
C ALA A 82 13.47 -11.82 -7.46
N GLY A 83 12.71 -11.12 -8.30
CA GLY A 83 11.75 -11.79 -9.15
C GLY A 83 11.07 -10.89 -10.14
N THR A 84 9.96 -11.41 -10.67
CA THR A 84 9.04 -10.64 -11.50
C THR A 84 7.66 -10.56 -10.88
N PHE A 85 6.94 -9.46 -11.11
CA PHE A 85 5.61 -9.25 -10.57
C PHE A 85 4.59 -8.86 -11.65
N MET A 86 3.32 -9.08 -11.33
CA MET A 86 2.18 -8.46 -11.99
C MET A 86 1.25 -7.88 -10.92
N TYR A 87 0.83 -6.64 -11.10
CA TYR A 87 -0.02 -5.91 -10.17
C TYR A 87 -1.42 -5.69 -10.75
N SER A 88 -2.45 -6.08 -10.00
CA SER A 88 -3.85 -6.03 -10.43
C SER A 88 -4.72 -5.38 -9.33
N PRO A 89 -5.00 -4.07 -9.40
CA PRO A 89 -5.85 -3.38 -8.43
C PRO A 89 -7.35 -3.60 -8.69
N ASP A 90 -8.14 -3.68 -7.62
CA ASP A 90 -9.61 -3.73 -7.64
C ASP A 90 -10.19 -3.02 -6.41
N GLY A 91 -10.76 -1.83 -6.60
CA GLY A 91 -11.27 -1.00 -5.51
C GLY A 91 -10.17 -0.66 -4.50
N ASN A 92 -10.38 -1.04 -3.23
CA ASN A 92 -9.39 -0.86 -2.16
C ASN A 92 -8.45 -2.07 -1.99
N LYS A 93 -8.43 -3.00 -2.94
CA LYS A 93 -7.62 -4.22 -2.91
C LYS A 93 -6.67 -4.25 -4.10
N ALA A 94 -5.62 -5.05 -3.99
CA ALA A 94 -4.81 -5.41 -5.14
C ALA A 94 -4.22 -6.81 -4.97
N THR A 95 -4.05 -7.52 -6.08
CA THR A 95 -3.26 -8.75 -6.12
C THR A 95 -1.91 -8.45 -6.74
N VAL A 96 -0.83 -8.85 -6.06
CA VAL A 96 0.53 -8.87 -6.59
C VAL A 96 0.91 -10.33 -6.81
N ALA A 97 0.82 -10.79 -8.05
CA ALA A 97 1.33 -12.10 -8.43
C ALA A 97 2.86 -11.98 -8.57
N MET A 98 3.61 -12.80 -7.84
CA MET A 98 5.06 -12.78 -7.83
C MET A 98 5.61 -14.13 -8.33
N ASP A 99 6.69 -14.08 -9.08
CA ASP A 99 7.57 -15.22 -9.39
C ASP A 99 8.93 -14.92 -8.76
N ASP A 100 9.14 -15.42 -7.54
CA ASP A 100 10.28 -15.12 -6.69
C ASP A 100 11.38 -16.18 -6.80
N SER A 101 12.65 -15.74 -6.80
CA SER A 101 13.82 -16.61 -6.88
C SER A 101 14.01 -17.61 -5.72
N VAL A 102 13.39 -17.36 -4.56
CA VAL A 102 13.53 -18.18 -3.35
C VAL A 102 12.24 -18.95 -3.06
N ILE A 103 11.10 -18.27 -2.97
CA ILE A 103 9.82 -18.90 -2.59
C ILE A 103 9.02 -19.42 -3.80
N GLY A 104 9.46 -19.10 -5.03
CA GLY A 104 8.75 -19.43 -6.26
C GLY A 104 7.53 -18.54 -6.49
N LYS A 105 6.52 -19.10 -7.16
CA LYS A 105 5.30 -18.37 -7.51
C LYS A 105 4.35 -18.26 -6.33
N GLY A 106 3.67 -17.13 -6.22
CA GLY A 106 2.69 -16.89 -5.18
C GLY A 106 1.95 -15.57 -5.37
N ASN A 107 0.89 -15.38 -4.60
CA ASN A 107 0.12 -14.14 -4.62
C ASN A 107 0.21 -13.42 -3.29
N PHE A 108 0.36 -12.10 -3.35
CA PHE A 108 0.14 -11.20 -2.22
C PHE A 108 -1.17 -10.44 -2.46
N TYR A 109 -2.11 -10.59 -1.55
CA TYR A 109 -3.38 -9.89 -1.56
C TYR A 109 -3.30 -8.70 -0.60
N LEU A 110 -3.27 -7.50 -1.16
CA LEU A 110 -3.20 -6.24 -0.44
C LEU A 110 -4.62 -5.72 -0.19
N THR A 111 -4.88 -5.20 1.00
CA THR A 111 -6.06 -4.40 1.33
C THR A 111 -5.59 -3.05 1.87
N PHE A 112 -5.87 -2.00 1.11
CA PHE A 112 -5.44 -0.64 1.40
C PHE A 112 -6.36 0.00 2.44
N THR A 113 -5.74 0.62 3.46
CA THR A 113 -6.40 1.47 4.46
C THR A 113 -6.09 2.96 4.23
N SER A 114 -5.09 3.25 3.40
CA SER A 114 -4.76 4.56 2.82
C SER A 114 -4.14 4.36 1.42
N ALA A 115 -3.76 5.45 0.75
CA ALA A 115 -3.07 5.35 -0.55
C ALA A 115 -1.70 4.65 -0.46
N THR A 116 -1.07 4.63 0.73
CA THR A 116 0.32 4.19 0.94
C THR A 116 0.44 3.08 1.98
N ALA A 117 -0.64 2.65 2.64
CA ALA A 117 -0.57 1.65 3.70
C ALA A 117 -1.79 0.73 3.72
N GLY A 118 -1.61 -0.43 4.36
CA GLY A 118 -2.67 -1.42 4.47
C GLY A 118 -2.22 -2.71 5.14
N THR A 119 -3.02 -3.75 4.94
CA THR A 119 -2.73 -5.12 5.37
C THR A 119 -2.57 -6.04 4.19
N TYR A 120 -1.88 -7.16 4.39
CA TYR A 120 -1.73 -8.17 3.36
C TYR A 120 -1.91 -9.59 3.90
N THR A 121 -2.27 -10.47 2.98
CA THR A 121 -2.12 -11.92 3.11
C THR A 121 -1.36 -12.45 1.90
N ALA A 122 -0.65 -13.56 2.01
CA ALA A 122 0.07 -14.16 0.90
C ALA A 122 -0.04 -15.69 0.90
N ASP A 123 0.11 -16.28 -0.28
CA ASP A 123 0.25 -17.72 -0.53
C ASP A 123 1.43 -18.00 -1.46
N ALA A 124 1.86 -19.26 -1.53
CA ALA A 124 2.84 -19.73 -2.49
C ALA A 124 2.36 -21.01 -3.16
N GLU A 125 2.40 -21.07 -4.49
CA GLU A 125 1.94 -22.21 -5.29
C GLU A 125 2.74 -23.50 -4.98
N GLN A 126 4.01 -23.33 -4.64
CA GLN A 126 4.93 -24.44 -4.38
C GLN A 126 4.70 -25.12 -3.03
N SER A 127 3.84 -24.55 -2.16
CA SER A 127 3.60 -25.05 -0.81
C SER A 127 2.14 -24.81 -0.40
N PHE A 128 1.35 -25.88 -0.40
CA PHE A 128 -0.10 -25.84 -0.21
C PHE A 128 -0.54 -25.28 1.16
N SER A 129 0.35 -25.28 2.16
CA SER A 129 0.10 -24.70 3.49
C SER A 129 0.85 -23.39 3.72
N ALA A 130 1.49 -22.83 2.69
CA ALA A 130 2.19 -21.56 2.77
C ALA A 130 1.19 -20.43 2.95
N TYR A 131 1.44 -19.62 3.97
CA TYR A 131 0.68 -18.42 4.24
C TYR A 131 1.59 -17.39 4.88
N GLN A 132 1.33 -16.12 4.61
CA GLN A 132 1.84 -15.01 5.40
C GLN A 132 0.79 -13.94 5.56
N SER A 133 0.85 -13.16 6.65
CA SER A 133 0.06 -11.96 6.80
C SER A 133 0.76 -10.90 7.63
N GLY A 134 0.29 -9.67 7.46
CA GLY A 134 0.75 -8.54 8.25
C GLY A 134 0.30 -7.21 7.66
N SER A 135 1.16 -6.21 7.81
CA SER A 135 0.92 -4.85 7.32
C SER A 135 1.97 -4.42 6.31
N PHE A 136 1.64 -3.39 5.53
CA PHE A 136 2.58 -2.74 4.63
C PHE A 136 2.47 -1.22 4.69
N THR A 137 3.55 -0.53 4.35
CA THR A 137 3.61 0.94 4.22
C THR A 137 4.63 1.29 3.13
N GLU A 138 4.25 2.14 2.18
CA GLU A 138 5.15 2.71 1.20
C GLU A 138 6.20 3.57 1.90
N ILE A 139 7.47 3.39 1.53
CA ILE A 139 8.56 4.26 1.94
C ILE A 139 8.63 5.39 0.91
N ASP A 140 8.26 6.60 1.32
CA ASP A 140 8.50 7.80 0.53
C ASP A 140 9.98 8.15 0.62
N THR A 141 10.72 7.92 -0.47
CA THR A 141 12.14 8.29 -0.58
C THR A 141 12.34 9.73 -1.05
N THR A 142 11.25 10.45 -1.31
CA THR A 142 11.24 11.88 -1.64
C THR A 142 10.81 12.77 -0.47
N ALA A 143 10.36 12.17 0.62
CA ALA A 143 10.25 12.86 1.89
C ALA A 143 11.67 13.22 2.34
N ASP A 144 12.03 14.48 2.13
CA ASP A 144 13.09 15.12 2.91
C ASP A 144 12.77 14.85 4.38
N ASP A 145 13.76 14.39 5.14
CA ASP A 145 13.62 13.83 6.49
C ASP A 145 13.34 14.98 7.50
N ASP A 146 12.19 15.64 7.34
CA ASP A 146 11.80 16.86 8.04
C ASP A 146 10.57 16.64 8.96
N ASP A 147 10.19 15.37 9.22
CA ASP A 147 9.20 15.02 10.23
C ASP A 147 9.86 14.82 11.61
N ASP A 148 10.46 15.90 12.12
CA ASP A 148 10.70 16.06 13.56
C ASP A 148 9.44 16.67 14.20
N THR A 149 8.39 15.86 14.35
CA THR A 149 7.21 16.21 15.17
C THR A 149 7.47 16.10 16.68
N THR A 150 8.72 16.23 17.15
CA THR A 150 8.93 16.62 18.54
C THR A 150 8.69 18.12 18.67
N THR A 151 7.66 18.51 19.43
CA THR A 151 7.49 19.90 19.90
C THR A 151 8.61 20.23 20.87
N THR A 152 9.84 20.33 20.38
CA THR A 152 10.87 21.13 21.05
C THR A 152 10.51 22.57 20.74
N THR A 153 10.27 23.37 21.78
CA THR A 153 10.15 24.82 21.65
C THR A 153 11.52 25.38 21.26
N ARG A 154 11.91 25.22 20.00
CA ARG A 154 13.16 25.75 19.46
C ARG A 154 13.00 27.25 19.33
N THR A 155 13.83 27.98 20.06
CA THR A 155 13.95 29.43 19.88
C THR A 155 14.81 29.65 18.64
N TYR A 156 14.25 30.24 17.60
CA TYR A 156 14.99 30.58 16.39
C TYR A 156 15.75 31.88 16.62
N TYR A 157 17.05 31.88 16.30
CA TYR A 157 17.86 33.08 16.27
C TYR A 157 18.33 33.30 14.85
N ASP A 158 18.11 34.51 14.34
CA ASP A 158 18.71 34.92 13.08
C ASP A 158 20.24 34.97 13.24
N LEU A 159 20.95 34.25 12.37
CA LEU A 159 22.40 34.27 12.31
C LEU A 159 22.82 35.33 11.28
N ASN A 160 23.77 36.18 11.67
CA ASN A 160 24.35 37.17 10.76
C ASN A 160 25.30 36.52 9.75
N GLY A 161 25.86 35.35 10.08
CA GLY A 161 26.71 34.60 9.18
C GLY A 161 27.15 33.26 9.75
N ILE A 162 27.47 32.34 8.84
CA ILE A 162 28.06 31.04 9.13
C ILE A 162 29.31 30.91 8.28
N THR A 163 30.43 30.51 8.88
CA THR A 163 31.67 30.21 8.18
C THR A 163 32.21 28.85 8.58
N PHE A 164 32.99 28.22 7.70
CA PHE A 164 33.63 26.93 7.92
C PHE A 164 35.14 27.05 7.69
N GLY A 165 35.93 26.55 8.64
CA GLY A 165 37.39 26.51 8.53
C GLY A 165 38.01 25.67 9.65
N ASN A 166 39.17 25.05 9.40
CA ASN A 166 39.85 24.17 10.36
C ASN A 166 38.92 23.09 10.96
N ASN A 167 38.15 22.42 10.10
CA ASN A 167 37.14 21.41 10.48
C ASN A 167 36.05 21.90 11.46
N THR A 168 35.88 23.22 11.59
CA THR A 168 34.97 23.83 12.56
C THR A 168 33.97 24.75 11.86
N PHE A 169 32.70 24.67 12.27
CA PHE A 169 31.69 25.65 11.91
C PHE A 169 31.63 26.74 12.97
N VAL A 170 31.63 28.00 12.54
CA VAL A 170 31.44 29.16 13.41
C VAL A 170 30.19 29.89 12.95
N ALA A 171 29.23 30.05 13.86
CA ALA A 171 28.01 30.81 13.66
C ALA A 171 28.04 32.08 14.51
N VAL A 172 27.67 33.22 13.93
CA VAL A 172 27.70 34.52 14.61
C VAL A 172 26.28 35.10 14.65
N GLY A 173 25.83 35.46 15.86
CA GLY A 173 24.53 36.11 16.09
C GLY A 173 24.64 37.62 16.19
N GLU A 174 23.56 38.29 16.59
CA GLU A 174 23.54 39.76 16.80
C GLU A 174 24.59 40.26 17.80
N ARG A 175 24.97 39.43 18.77
CA ARG A 175 25.82 39.82 19.90
C ARG A 175 27.27 39.30 19.83
N GLY A 176 27.68 38.77 18.69
CA GLY A 176 29.02 38.19 18.49
C GLY A 176 29.07 36.76 18.95
#